data_AF-A0A7W1KQV5-F1
#
_entry.id   AF-A0A7W1KQV5-F1
#
_cell.length_a   1.000
_cell.length_b   1.000
_cell.length_c   1.000
_cell.angle_alpha   90.00
_cell.angle_beta   90.00
_cell.angle_gamma   90.00
#
_symmetry.space_group_name_H-M   'P 1'
#
loop_
_entity.id
_entity.type
_entity.pdbx_description
1 polymer ?
#
loop_
_entity_poly.entity_id
_entity_poly.type
_entity_poly.pdbx_seq_one_letter_code
_entity_poly.pdbx_strand_id
1 'polypeptide(L)'
;TVLDYDPDQVETLRRFGLKSFYGDATRLDLLRTAGAEKARMFVIAIDDEAKALELVDLVKENFPQLRIMARAISRQHAYELLRKGVQDVYRETFGSALDLGTDALRALGVERERASSAAKIFREHDEASVREMARWTGDEEGYASMARLHIANLEKALQSDRERFERRADALPAKIAIA
;
A
#
# COMPACT_ATOMS: atom_id res chain seq x y z
N THR A 1 2.59 20.48 -7.89
CA THR A 1 2.47 20.37 -9.35
C THR A 1 1.84 19.04 -9.67
N VAL A 2 0.92 18.98 -10.63
CA VAL A 2 0.32 17.72 -11.13
C VAL A 2 0.63 17.57 -12.62
N LEU A 3 0.87 16.35 -13.07
CA LEU A 3 0.95 15.97 -14.47
C LEU A 3 -0.16 14.97 -14.75
N ASP A 4 -0.94 15.20 -15.79
CA ASP A 4 -2.03 14.30 -16.17
C ASP A 4 -2.15 14.24 -17.70
N TYR A 5 -2.58 13.09 -18.22
CA TYR A 5 -2.80 12.88 -19.65
C TYR A 5 -4.25 13.17 -20.05
N ASP A 6 -5.14 13.39 -19.09
CA ASP A 6 -6.53 13.80 -19.30
C ASP A 6 -6.64 15.34 -19.26
N PRO A 7 -7.01 16.00 -20.38
CA PRO A 7 -7.10 17.45 -20.42
C PRO A 7 -8.21 18.00 -19.52
N ASP A 8 -9.30 17.25 -19.31
CA ASP A 8 -10.43 17.66 -18.48
C ASP A 8 -10.03 17.66 -16.99
N GLN A 9 -9.24 16.67 -16.58
CA GLN A 9 -8.65 16.64 -15.24
C GLN A 9 -7.68 17.81 -15.03
N VAL A 10 -6.81 18.10 -16.00
CA VAL A 10 -5.89 19.24 -15.92
C VAL A 10 -6.64 20.56 -15.79
N GLU A 11 -7.70 20.77 -16.58
CA GLU A 11 -8.51 21.97 -16.50
C GLU A 11 -9.20 22.09 -15.13
N THR A 12 -9.77 21.00 -14.64
CA THR A 12 -10.40 20.94 -13.31
C THR A 12 -9.40 21.31 -12.20
N LEU A 13 -8.20 20.74 -12.22
CA LEU A 13 -7.16 21.04 -11.23
C LEU A 13 -6.69 22.50 -11.31
N ARG A 14 -6.60 23.07 -12.52
CA ARG A 14 -6.27 24.50 -12.71
C ARG A 14 -7.35 25.41 -12.15
N ARG A 15 -8.63 25.06 -12.28
CA ARG A 15 -9.75 25.80 -11.66
C ARG A 15 -9.65 25.79 -10.13
N PHE A 16 -9.06 24.76 -9.54
CA PHE A 16 -8.74 24.69 -8.10
C PHE A 16 -7.43 25.40 -7.71
N GLY A 17 -6.77 26.09 -8.64
CA GLY A 17 -5.52 26.81 -8.39
C GLY A 17 -4.28 25.91 -8.31
N LEU A 18 -4.39 24.64 -8.69
CA LEU A 18 -3.25 23.73 -8.72
C LEU A 18 -2.45 23.92 -10.01
N LYS A 19 -1.11 24.01 -9.87
CA LYS A 19 -0.19 24.04 -11.01
C LYS A 19 -0.22 22.68 -11.71
N SER A 20 -0.86 22.61 -12.87
CA SER A 20 -1.07 21.36 -13.61
C SER A 20 -0.60 21.43 -15.06
N PHE A 21 0.02 20.35 -15.51
CA PHE A 21 0.55 20.16 -16.86
C PHE A 21 -0.17 19.02 -17.55
N TYR A 22 -0.53 19.25 -18.81
CA TYR A 22 -1.09 18.24 -19.69
C TYR A 22 0.05 17.56 -20.47
N GLY A 23 0.08 16.23 -20.46
CA GLY A 23 1.00 15.45 -21.30
C GLY A 23 1.43 14.13 -20.67
N ASP A 24 2.18 13.33 -21.44
CA ASP A 24 2.73 12.07 -20.96
C ASP A 24 3.83 12.31 -19.91
N ALA A 25 3.66 11.75 -18.72
CA ALA A 25 4.61 11.91 -17.62
C ALA A 25 5.97 11.26 -17.91
N THR A 26 6.06 10.33 -18.87
CA THR A 26 7.34 9.71 -19.30
C THR A 26 8.24 10.67 -20.08
N ARG A 27 7.75 11.88 -20.41
CA ARG A 27 8.54 12.92 -21.07
C ARG A 27 9.42 13.68 -20.09
N LEU A 28 10.74 13.49 -20.21
CA LEU A 28 11.74 14.15 -19.35
C LEU A 28 11.66 15.69 -19.36
N ASP A 29 11.43 16.30 -20.53
CA ASP A 29 11.27 17.75 -20.67
C ASP A 29 10.05 18.28 -19.90
N LEU A 30 8.96 17.50 -19.89
CA LEU A 30 7.77 17.81 -19.12
C LEU A 30 8.02 17.71 -17.61
N LEU A 31 8.74 16.68 -17.15
CA LEU A 31 9.14 16.54 -15.74
C LEU A 31 10.02 17.71 -15.27
N ARG A 32 10.98 18.14 -16.09
CA ARG A 32 11.81 19.34 -15.80
C ARG A 32 10.95 20.59 -15.70
N THR A 33 10.04 20.80 -16.65
CA THR A 33 9.11 21.94 -16.66
C THR A 33 8.19 21.93 -15.43
N ALA A 34 7.77 20.74 -14.98
CA ALA A 34 7.00 20.54 -13.76
C ALA A 34 7.78 20.85 -12.48
N GLY A 35 9.11 20.95 -12.56
CA GLY A 35 10.02 21.30 -11.47
C GLY A 35 10.63 20.10 -10.76
N ALA A 36 10.72 18.94 -11.42
CA ALA A 36 11.29 17.72 -10.84
C ALA A 36 12.70 17.93 -10.25
N GLU A 37 13.52 18.80 -10.87
CA GLU A 37 14.88 19.11 -10.38
C GLU A 37 14.91 19.69 -8.96
N LYS A 38 13.88 20.44 -8.56
CA LYS A 38 13.79 21.11 -7.25
C LYS A 38 12.81 20.44 -6.29
N ALA A 39 12.07 19.44 -6.78
CA ALA A 39 11.14 18.71 -5.94
C ALA A 39 11.91 17.84 -4.92
N ARG A 40 11.23 17.45 -3.85
CA ARG A 40 11.76 16.52 -2.83
C ARG A 40 11.18 15.13 -2.94
N MET A 41 10.07 14.99 -3.66
CA MET A 41 9.26 13.79 -3.74
C MET A 41 8.57 13.72 -5.09
N PHE A 42 8.47 12.52 -5.63
CA PHE A 42 7.73 12.20 -6.84
C PHE A 42 6.69 11.13 -6.51
N VAL A 43 5.41 11.42 -6.78
CA VAL A 43 4.31 10.48 -6.53
C VAL A 43 3.85 9.93 -7.87
N ILE A 44 4.00 8.63 -8.05
CA ILE A 44 3.50 7.90 -9.22
C ILE A 44 2.11 7.38 -8.88
N ALA A 45 1.08 8.02 -9.44
CA ALA A 45 -0.33 7.72 -9.16
C ALA A 45 -1.13 7.28 -10.41
N ILE A 46 -0.43 6.86 -11.47
CA ILE A 46 -1.03 6.37 -12.71
C ILE A 46 -1.49 4.91 -12.59
N ASP A 47 -2.39 4.51 -13.47
CA ASP A 47 -3.00 3.18 -13.56
C ASP A 47 -2.21 2.19 -14.42
N ASP A 48 -1.52 2.68 -15.45
CA ASP A 48 -0.66 1.85 -16.32
C ASP A 48 0.59 1.37 -15.57
N GLU A 49 0.66 0.05 -15.30
CA GLU A 49 1.77 -0.58 -14.57
C GLU A 49 3.11 -0.41 -15.30
N ALA A 50 3.13 -0.57 -16.64
CA ALA A 50 4.36 -0.48 -17.42
C ALA A 50 4.92 0.94 -17.43
N LYS A 51 4.04 1.95 -17.62
CA LYS A 51 4.44 3.35 -17.51
C LYS A 51 4.88 3.72 -16.10
N ALA A 52 4.28 3.16 -15.07
CA ALA A 52 4.69 3.41 -13.68
C ALA A 52 6.13 2.93 -13.46
N LEU A 53 6.46 1.74 -13.97
CA LEU A 53 7.81 1.18 -13.93
C LEU A 53 8.81 1.98 -14.77
N GLU A 54 8.42 2.46 -15.95
CA GLU A 54 9.22 3.36 -16.79
C GLU A 54 9.53 4.68 -16.06
N LEU A 55 8.53 5.29 -15.43
CA LEU A 55 8.68 6.51 -14.64
C LEU A 55 9.66 6.33 -13.47
N VAL A 56 9.65 5.17 -12.81
CA VAL A 56 10.63 4.87 -11.76
C VAL A 56 12.05 4.94 -12.31
N ASP A 57 12.32 4.30 -13.44
CA ASP A 57 13.67 4.30 -14.04
C ASP A 57 14.07 5.72 -14.45
N LEU A 58 13.19 6.42 -15.17
CA LEU A 58 13.43 7.79 -15.64
C LEU A 58 13.72 8.75 -14.49
N VAL A 59 12.94 8.68 -13.40
CA VAL A 59 13.10 9.55 -12.23
C VAL A 59 14.37 9.22 -11.46
N LYS A 60 14.70 7.94 -11.28
CA LYS A 60 15.93 7.53 -10.58
C LYS A 60 17.19 7.94 -11.35
N GLU A 61 17.15 7.86 -12.68
CA GLU A 61 18.28 8.23 -13.54
C GLU A 61 18.51 9.75 -13.57
N ASN A 62 17.44 10.53 -13.71
CA ASN A 62 17.55 11.97 -13.96
C ASN A 62 17.42 12.84 -12.70
N PHE A 63 16.77 12.33 -11.66
CA PHE A 63 16.45 13.07 -10.44
C PHE A 63 16.71 12.21 -9.18
N PRO A 64 17.96 11.77 -8.93
CA PRO A 64 18.29 10.87 -7.82
C PRO A 64 17.98 11.44 -6.42
N GLN A 65 17.77 12.75 -6.31
CA GLN A 65 17.32 13.43 -5.09
C GLN A 65 15.84 13.20 -4.75
N LEU A 66 15.02 12.76 -5.71
CA LEU A 66 13.59 12.57 -5.50
C LEU A 66 13.32 11.26 -4.78
N ARG A 67 12.64 11.37 -3.62
CA ARG A 67 12.00 10.21 -3.00
C ARG A 67 10.77 9.81 -3.83
N ILE A 68 10.72 8.57 -4.28
CA ILE A 68 9.60 8.04 -5.06
C ILE A 68 8.59 7.36 -4.14
N MET A 69 7.32 7.74 -4.25
CA MET A 69 6.18 7.01 -3.69
C MET A 69 5.31 6.53 -4.85
N ALA A 70 4.97 5.25 -4.88
CA ALA A 70 4.29 4.66 -6.04
C ALA A 70 3.01 3.93 -5.64
N ARG A 71 1.93 4.18 -6.40
CA ARG A 71 0.75 3.33 -6.46
C ARG A 71 1.12 2.03 -7.17
N ALA A 72 0.76 0.91 -6.55
CA ALA A 72 0.76 -0.41 -7.18
C ALA A 72 -0.70 -0.84 -7.40
N ILE A 73 -1.00 -1.33 -8.60
CA ILE A 73 -2.34 -1.83 -8.94
C ILE A 73 -2.56 -3.22 -8.32
N SER A 74 -1.51 -4.04 -8.36
CA SER A 74 -1.54 -5.43 -7.91
C SER A 74 -0.40 -5.75 -6.95
N ARG A 75 -0.43 -6.96 -6.37
CA ARG A 75 0.66 -7.48 -5.54
C ARG A 75 1.92 -7.72 -6.40
N GLN A 76 1.73 -8.19 -7.62
CA GLN A 76 2.80 -8.41 -8.61
C GLN A 76 3.47 -7.09 -8.99
N HIS A 77 2.69 -6.06 -9.33
CA HIS A 77 3.24 -4.72 -9.61
C HIS A 77 3.99 -4.15 -8.40
N ALA A 78 3.51 -4.39 -7.17
CA ALA A 78 4.24 -4.00 -5.97
C ALA A 78 5.62 -4.69 -5.88
N TYR A 79 5.73 -5.97 -6.27
CA TYR A 79 7.01 -6.66 -6.32
C TYR A 79 7.97 -6.02 -7.32
N GLU A 80 7.48 -5.65 -8.50
CA GLU A 80 8.30 -5.01 -9.54
C GLU A 80 8.82 -3.64 -9.08
N LEU A 81 7.97 -2.81 -8.48
CA LEU A 81 8.35 -1.53 -7.89
C LEU A 81 9.41 -1.70 -6.78
N LEU A 82 9.23 -2.68 -5.90
CA LEU A 82 10.19 -3.01 -4.84
C LEU A 82 11.52 -3.50 -5.42
N ARG A 83 11.51 -4.33 -6.46
CA ARG A 83 12.71 -4.80 -7.16
C ARG A 83 13.44 -3.67 -7.89
N LYS A 84 12.72 -2.66 -8.37
CA LYS A 84 13.30 -1.41 -8.86
C LYS A 84 13.78 -0.47 -7.74
N GLY A 85 13.66 -0.88 -6.48
CA GLY A 85 14.19 -0.16 -5.32
C GLY A 85 13.29 0.93 -4.76
N VAL A 86 12.03 1.04 -5.22
CA VAL A 86 11.04 1.94 -4.61
C VAL A 86 10.63 1.36 -3.25
N GLN A 87 10.90 2.08 -2.17
CA GLN A 87 10.61 1.58 -0.81
C GLN A 87 9.18 1.90 -0.36
N ASP A 88 8.61 2.99 -0.88
CA ASP A 88 7.29 3.51 -0.54
C ASP A 88 6.27 3.08 -1.61
N VAL A 89 5.75 1.87 -1.47
CA VAL A 89 4.80 1.26 -2.42
C VAL A 89 3.44 1.07 -1.75
N TYR A 90 2.39 1.53 -2.41
CA TYR A 90 1.02 1.54 -1.89
C TYR A 90 0.09 0.80 -2.85
N ARG A 91 -0.45 -0.35 -2.42
CA ARG A 91 -1.43 -1.09 -3.22
C ARG A 91 -2.79 -0.41 -3.17
N GLU A 92 -3.36 -0.12 -4.33
CA GLU A 92 -4.51 0.78 -4.49
C GLU A 92 -5.75 0.40 -3.68
N THR A 93 -6.10 -0.88 -3.63
CA THR A 93 -7.33 -1.37 -3.00
C THR A 93 -7.09 -1.96 -1.60
N PHE A 94 -5.83 -2.13 -1.20
CA PHE A 94 -5.49 -2.83 0.03
C PHE A 94 -6.00 -2.11 1.29
N GLY A 95 -5.91 -0.78 1.31
CA GLY A 95 -6.45 0.04 2.41
C GLY A 95 -7.94 -0.16 2.59
N SER A 96 -8.72 0.07 1.52
CA SER A 96 -10.18 -0.07 1.55
C SER A 96 -10.63 -1.50 1.81
N ALA A 97 -9.90 -2.52 1.31
CA ALA A 97 -10.20 -3.92 1.61
C ALA A 97 -10.01 -4.25 3.10
N LEU A 98 -9.00 -3.66 3.74
CA LEU A 98 -8.78 -3.84 5.18
C LEU A 98 -9.88 -3.17 6.01
N ASP A 99 -10.30 -1.97 5.61
CA ASP A 99 -11.40 -1.26 6.26
C ASP A 99 -12.70 -2.07 6.14
N LEU A 100 -13.00 -2.58 4.94
CA LEU A 100 -14.15 -3.47 4.71
C LEU A 100 -14.10 -4.72 5.58
N GLY A 101 -12.94 -5.39 5.66
CA GLY A 101 -12.76 -6.56 6.53
C GLY A 101 -12.96 -6.24 8.01
N THR A 102 -12.48 -5.08 8.45
CA THR A 102 -12.66 -4.59 9.83
C THR A 102 -14.14 -4.37 10.15
N ASP A 103 -14.87 -3.72 9.25
CA ASP A 103 -16.30 -3.46 9.44
C ASP A 103 -17.13 -4.74 9.34
N ALA A 104 -16.75 -5.68 8.49
CA ALA A 104 -17.37 -7.00 8.43
C ALA A 104 -17.22 -7.77 9.76
N LEU A 105 -16.04 -7.78 10.36
CA LEU A 105 -15.82 -8.38 11.69
C LEU A 105 -16.74 -7.75 12.74
N ARG A 106 -16.86 -6.43 12.72
CA ARG A 106 -17.72 -5.68 13.66
C ARG A 106 -19.20 -5.99 13.45
N ALA A 107 -19.64 -6.10 12.19
CA ALA A 107 -21.01 -6.48 11.85
C ALA A 107 -21.35 -7.91 12.32
N LEU A 108 -20.36 -8.81 12.37
CA LEU A 108 -20.47 -10.17 12.92
C LEU A 108 -20.40 -10.22 14.47
N GLY A 109 -20.35 -9.07 15.14
CA GLY A 109 -20.33 -8.98 16.60
C GLY A 109 -18.94 -9.02 17.24
N VAL A 110 -17.86 -8.94 16.46
CA VAL A 110 -16.51 -8.79 17.02
C VAL A 110 -16.36 -7.40 17.61
N GLU A 111 -15.85 -7.35 18.84
CA GLU A 111 -15.61 -6.09 19.56
C GLU A 111 -14.67 -5.16 18.78
N ARG A 112 -14.90 -3.83 18.86
CA ARG A 112 -14.17 -2.84 18.06
C ARG A 112 -12.66 -2.95 18.25
N GLU A 113 -12.19 -3.01 19.49
CA GLU A 113 -10.75 -3.06 19.78
C GLU A 113 -10.12 -4.31 19.14
N ARG A 114 -10.80 -5.46 19.22
CA ARG A 114 -10.35 -6.72 18.65
C ARG A 114 -10.35 -6.71 17.12
N ALA A 115 -11.39 -6.16 16.48
CA ALA A 115 -11.43 -6.02 15.03
C ALA A 115 -10.29 -5.11 14.51
N SER A 116 -10.05 -3.98 15.19
CA SER A 116 -8.94 -3.09 14.87
C SER A 116 -7.56 -3.74 15.11
N SER A 117 -7.41 -4.54 16.18
CA SER A 117 -6.17 -5.31 16.44
C SER A 117 -5.89 -6.29 15.31
N ALA A 118 -6.89 -7.09 14.92
CA ALA A 118 -6.76 -8.06 13.83
C ALA A 118 -6.38 -7.39 12.49
N ALA A 119 -7.02 -6.27 12.16
CA ALA A 119 -6.70 -5.50 10.96
C ALA A 119 -5.26 -4.98 10.96
N LYS A 120 -4.78 -4.48 12.12
CA LYS A 120 -3.40 -4.02 12.27
C LYS A 120 -2.39 -5.16 12.09
N ILE A 121 -2.62 -6.30 12.74
CA ILE A 121 -1.76 -7.50 12.61
C ILE A 121 -1.71 -7.97 11.16
N PHE A 122 -2.87 -8.03 10.49
CA PHE A 122 -2.96 -8.41 9.09
C PHE A 122 -2.17 -7.45 8.18
N ARG A 123 -2.34 -6.13 8.38
CA ARG A 123 -1.59 -5.11 7.62
C ARG A 123 -0.09 -5.28 7.76
N GLU A 124 0.40 -5.34 8.99
CA GLU A 124 1.83 -5.45 9.28
C GLU A 124 2.43 -6.72 8.68
N HIS A 125 1.72 -7.86 8.82
CA HIS A 125 2.15 -9.12 8.25
C HIS A 125 2.16 -9.09 6.72
N ASP A 126 1.09 -8.59 6.11
CA ASP A 126 0.96 -8.61 4.66
C ASP A 126 1.94 -7.62 3.98
N GLU A 127 2.18 -6.44 4.55
CA GLU A 127 3.20 -5.51 4.05
C GLU A 127 4.62 -6.10 4.19
N ALA A 128 4.93 -6.78 5.29
CA ALA A 128 6.20 -7.49 5.45
C ALA A 128 6.33 -8.65 4.44
N SER A 129 5.27 -9.43 4.28
CA SER A 129 5.21 -10.52 3.30
C SER A 129 5.43 -10.02 1.89
N VAL A 130 4.79 -8.92 1.46
CA VAL A 130 4.99 -8.38 0.11
C VAL A 130 6.47 -8.06 -0.16
N ARG A 131 7.16 -7.48 0.82
CA ARG A 131 8.59 -7.14 0.69
C ARG A 131 9.49 -8.38 0.61
N GLU A 132 9.16 -9.43 1.35
CA GLU A 132 9.87 -10.70 1.30
C GLU A 132 9.60 -11.45 -0.02
N MET A 133 8.32 -11.57 -0.39
CA MET A 133 7.86 -12.27 -1.59
C MET A 133 8.38 -11.64 -2.89
N ALA A 134 8.65 -10.33 -2.90
CA ALA A 134 9.27 -9.66 -4.05
C ALA A 134 10.64 -10.27 -4.43
N ARG A 135 11.35 -10.90 -3.49
CA ARG A 135 12.65 -11.56 -3.73
C ARG A 135 12.52 -12.89 -4.45
N TRP A 136 11.35 -13.51 -4.40
CA TRP A 136 11.04 -14.82 -4.97
C TRP A 136 10.35 -14.73 -6.34
N THR A 137 10.22 -13.53 -6.89
CA THR A 137 9.57 -13.33 -8.20
C THR A 137 10.39 -13.98 -9.32
N GLY A 138 9.84 -15.00 -9.97
CA GLY A 138 10.49 -15.81 -11.00
C GLY A 138 10.93 -17.21 -10.53
N ASP A 139 10.79 -17.51 -9.23
CA ASP A 139 10.98 -18.86 -8.65
C ASP A 139 9.63 -19.37 -8.14
N GLU A 140 8.96 -20.19 -8.94
CA GLU A 140 7.60 -20.67 -8.62
C GLU A 140 7.56 -21.58 -7.37
N GLU A 141 8.54 -22.47 -7.23
CA GLU A 141 8.61 -23.39 -6.09
C GLU A 141 8.93 -22.64 -4.80
N GLY A 142 9.93 -21.75 -4.84
CA GLY A 142 10.28 -20.87 -3.71
C GLY A 142 9.11 -19.98 -3.32
N TYR A 143 8.43 -19.37 -4.30
CA TYR A 143 7.24 -18.56 -4.06
C TYR A 143 6.14 -19.35 -3.36
N ALA A 144 5.78 -20.54 -3.86
CA ALA A 144 4.72 -21.35 -3.27
C ALA A 144 5.06 -21.78 -1.83
N SER A 145 6.31 -22.17 -1.58
CA SER A 145 6.80 -22.53 -0.26
C SER A 145 6.68 -21.36 0.73
N MET A 146 7.19 -20.19 0.34
CA MET A 146 7.16 -19.00 1.18
C MET A 146 5.75 -18.45 1.41
N ALA A 147 4.88 -18.51 0.39
CA ALA A 147 3.49 -18.11 0.53
C ALA A 147 2.77 -18.94 1.61
N ARG A 148 2.97 -20.27 1.63
CA ARG A 148 2.41 -21.15 2.66
C ARG A 148 2.95 -20.79 4.06
N LEU A 149 4.24 -20.49 4.16
CA LEU A 149 4.85 -20.08 5.43
C LEU A 149 4.23 -18.77 5.96
N HIS A 150 4.04 -17.77 5.10
CA HIS A 150 3.39 -16.51 5.48
C HIS A 150 1.96 -16.73 5.95
N ILE A 151 1.17 -17.54 5.24
CA ILE A 151 -0.20 -17.88 5.65
C ILE A 151 -0.21 -18.51 7.04
N ALA A 152 0.61 -19.52 7.29
CA ALA A 152 0.69 -20.18 8.60
C ALA A 152 1.13 -19.22 9.72
N ASN A 153 2.07 -18.31 9.43
CA ASN A 153 2.52 -17.30 10.39
C ASN A 153 1.43 -16.28 10.72
N LEU A 154 0.66 -15.84 9.72
CA LEU A 154 -0.47 -14.94 9.90
C LEU A 154 -1.58 -15.59 10.75
N GLU A 155 -1.95 -16.83 10.43
CA GLU A 155 -2.94 -17.60 11.20
C GLU A 155 -2.52 -17.70 12.67
N LYS A 156 -1.25 -18.05 12.93
CA LYS A 156 -0.70 -18.12 14.29
C LYS A 156 -0.74 -16.76 15.00
N ALA A 157 -0.42 -15.67 14.30
CA ALA A 157 -0.46 -14.32 14.88
C ALA A 157 -1.88 -13.90 15.27
N LEU A 158 -2.86 -14.13 14.39
CA LEU A 158 -4.27 -13.83 14.66
C LEU A 158 -4.85 -14.71 15.76
N GLN A 159 -4.48 -16.00 15.79
CA GLN A 159 -4.86 -16.92 16.86
C GLN A 159 -4.33 -16.47 18.22
N SER A 160 -3.05 -16.05 18.28
CA SER A 160 -2.44 -15.55 19.51
C SER A 160 -3.12 -14.28 20.02
N ASP A 161 -3.51 -13.37 19.12
CA ASP A 161 -4.26 -12.16 19.47
C ASP A 161 -5.65 -12.50 20.03
N ARG A 162 -6.36 -13.44 19.39
CA ARG A 162 -7.63 -13.95 19.91
C ARG A 162 -7.51 -14.48 21.33
N GLU A 163 -6.54 -15.36 21.61
CA GLU A 163 -6.31 -15.92 22.94
C GLU A 163 -5.93 -14.86 23.98
N ARG A 164 -5.28 -13.76 23.55
CA ARG A 164 -4.99 -12.61 24.42
C ARG A 164 -6.28 -11.89 24.83
N PHE A 165 -7.21 -11.68 23.90
CA PHE A 165 -8.50 -11.07 24.22
C PHE A 165 -9.39 -11.96 25.09
N GLU A 166 -9.40 -13.28 24.85
CA GLU A 166 -10.15 -14.26 25.67
C GLU A 166 -9.65 -14.26 27.12
N ARG A 167 -8.32 -14.36 27.32
CA ARG A 167 -7.73 -14.25 28.67
C ARG A 167 -8.03 -12.93 29.37
N ARG A 168 -8.11 -11.82 28.63
CA ARG A 168 -8.46 -10.50 29.19
C ARG A 168 -9.93 -10.46 29.61
N ALA A 169 -10.83 -11.07 28.85
CA ALA A 169 -12.24 -11.19 29.19
C ALA A 169 -12.46 -12.04 30.45
N ASP A 170 -11.75 -13.17 30.57
CA ASP A 170 -11.82 -14.06 31.73
C ASP A 170 -11.21 -13.44 33.00
N ALA A 171 -10.25 -12.53 32.86
CA ALA A 171 -9.60 -11.83 33.96
C ALA A 171 -10.39 -10.62 34.51
N LEU A 172 -11.43 -10.16 33.80
CA LEU A 172 -12.34 -9.14 34.30
C LEU A 172 -13.29 -9.79 35.32
N PRO A 173 -13.37 -9.31 36.58
CA PRO A 173 -14.24 -9.93 37.56
C PRO A 173 -15.70 -9.84 37.09
N ALA A 174 -16.36 -11.00 36.96
CA ALA A 174 -17.81 -11.08 36.83
C ALA A 174 -18.44 -10.47 38.07
N LYS A 175 -18.83 -9.19 38.03
CA LYS A 175 -19.79 -8.53 38.94
C LYS A 175 -20.02 -7.07 38.56
N ILE A 176 -21.16 -6.81 37.91
CA ILE A 176 -22.00 -5.67 38.29
C ILE A 176 -23.42 -6.23 38.42
N ALA A 177 -23.76 -6.69 39.64
CA ALA A 177 -25.12 -6.70 40.12
C ALA A 177 -25.31 -5.36 40.83
N ILE A 178 -26.07 -4.45 40.22
CA ILE A 178 -26.58 -3.26 40.91
C ILE A 178 -27.98 -3.65 41.39
N ALA A 179 -28.22 -3.51 42.69
CA ALA A 179 -29.55 -3.53 43.27
C ALA A 179 -30.27 -2.21 42.97
#